data_AF-A0A4Q6FYC1-F1
#
_entry.id   AF-A0A4Q6FYC1-F1
#
_cell.length_a   1.000
_cell.length_b   1.000
_cell.length_c   1.000
_cell.angle_alpha   90.00
_cell.angle_beta   90.00
_cell.angle_gamma   90.00
#
_symmetry.space_group_name_H-M   'P 1'
#
loop_
_entity.id
_entity.type
_entity.pdbx_description
1 polymer ?
#
loop_
_entity_poly.entity_id
_entity_poly.type
_entity_poly.pdbx_seq_one_letter_code
_entity_poly.pdbx_strand_id
1 'polypeptide(L)' 'MKVVYAGRDSKKQKALLVQHPDIIVLLYNNWDDFNYKTTFPTDCRMKGSDVEIGAVQILINNEMTSSV' A
#
# COMPACT_ATOMS: atom_id res chain seq x y z
N MET A 1 0.66 1.40 14.48
CA MET A 1 0.65 1.71 13.03
C MET A 1 -0.47 0.92 12.36
N LYS A 2 -1.31 1.59 11.56
CA LYS A 2 -2.45 1.00 10.83
C LYS A 2 -2.07 0.77 9.36
N VAL A 3 -2.57 -0.28 8.71
CA VAL A 3 -2.40 -0.49 7.25
C VAL A 3 -3.78 -0.55 6.60
N VAL A 4 -4.03 0.29 5.58
CA VAL A 4 -5.34 0.41 4.95
C VAL A 4 -5.23 0.42 3.43
N TYR A 5 -6.01 -0.42 2.75
CA TYR A 5 -6.19 -0.34 1.31
C TYR A 5 -7.22 0.72 0.91
N ALA A 6 -6.78 1.70 0.13
CA ALA A 6 -7.59 2.83 -0.34
C ALA A 6 -7.80 2.82 -1.87
N GLY A 7 -7.09 1.99 -2.63
CA GLY A 7 -7.28 1.89 -4.07
C GLY A 7 -6.92 3.20 -4.78
N ARG A 8 -7.70 3.57 -5.81
CA ARG A 8 -7.54 4.82 -6.58
C ARG A 8 -8.31 6.02 -6.01
N ASP A 9 -8.97 5.89 -4.85
CA ASP A 9 -9.78 6.98 -4.27
C ASP A 9 -8.90 8.00 -3.55
N SER A 10 -8.55 9.07 -4.27
CA SER A 10 -7.69 10.14 -3.76
C SER A 10 -8.30 10.92 -2.58
N LYS A 11 -9.63 11.00 -2.47
CA LYS A 11 -10.28 11.68 -1.33
C LYS A 11 -10.11 10.83 -0.07
N LYS A 12 -10.35 9.52 -0.18
CA LYS A 12 -10.15 8.57 0.92
C LYS A 12 -8.69 8.50 1.36
N GLN A 13 -7.74 8.45 0.42
CA GLN A 13 -6.30 8.45 0.72
C GLN A 13 -5.91 9.67 1.58
N LYS A 14 -6.26 10.89 1.12
CA LYS A 14 -5.96 12.13 1.85
C LYS A 14 -6.62 12.16 3.24
N ALA A 15 -7.87 11.74 3.33
CA ALA A 15 -8.57 11.69 4.61
C ALA A 15 -7.88 10.76 5.62
N LEU A 16 -7.41 9.58 5.16
CA LEU A 16 -6.70 8.61 6.00
C LEU A 16 -5.36 9.17 6.52
N LEU A 17 -4.60 9.86 5.67
CA LEU A 17 -3.31 10.47 6.05
C LEU A 17 -3.50 11.61 7.06
N VAL A 18 -4.57 12.40 6.94
CA VAL A 18 -4.86 13.49 7.90
C VAL A 18 -5.32 12.94 9.26
N GLN A 19 -6.15 11.90 9.26
CA GLN A 19 -6.77 11.38 10.49
C GLN A 19 -5.85 10.49 11.32
N HIS A 20 -4.79 9.93 10.72
CA HIS A 20 -3.95 8.94 11.39
C HIS A 20 -2.46 9.33 11.31
N PRO A 21 -1.80 9.60 12.45
CA PRO A 21 -0.37 9.96 12.47
C PRO A 21 0.57 8.77 12.22
N ASP A 22 0.10 7.54 12.36
CA ASP A 22 0.86 6.30 12.16
C ASP A 22 0.09 5.32 11.25
N ILE A 23 0.27 5.46 9.93
CA ILE A 23 -0.47 4.72 8.90
C ILE A 23 0.37 4.41 7.66
N ILE A 24 0.09 3.26 7.05
CA ILE A 24 0.45 2.94 5.67
C ILE A 24 -0.85 2.84 4.87
N VAL A 25 -0.97 3.67 3.84
CA VAL A 25 -2.10 3.64 2.90
C VAL A 25 -1.64 2.92 1.64
N LEU A 26 -2.19 1.73 1.38
CA LEU A 26 -1.98 1.02 0.12
C LEU A 26 -2.86 1.68 -0.94
N LEU A 27 -2.24 2.16 -2.01
CA LEU A 27 -2.90 2.92 -3.06
C LEU A 27 -3.60 1.96 -4.03
N TYR A 28 -3.41 2.13 -5.34
CA TYR A 28 -3.93 1.20 -6.32
C TYR A 28 -3.10 -0.08 -6.37
N ASN A 29 -3.72 -1.17 -6.76
CA ASN A 29 -3.02 -2.38 -7.20
C ASN A 29 -3.00 -2.45 -8.72
N ASN A 30 -2.01 -3.16 -9.25
CA ASN A 30 -2.07 -3.67 -10.59
C ASN A 30 -2.36 -5.18 -10.51
N TRP A 31 -3.57 -5.58 -10.90
CA TRP A 31 -4.00 -6.99 -10.81
C TRP A 31 -3.59 -7.86 -12.01
N ASP A 32 -2.96 -7.28 -13.03
CA ASP A 32 -2.61 -8.02 -14.25
C ASP A 32 -1.34 -7.47 -14.89
N ASP A 33 -0.19 -7.66 -14.23
CA ASP A 33 1.09 -7.15 -14.71
C ASP A 33 2.19 -8.19 -14.53
N PHE A 34 2.38 -9.02 -15.57
CA PHE A 34 3.55 -9.87 -15.76
C PHE A 34 4.05 -10.58 -14.48
N ASN A 35 3.12 -11.31 -13.83
CA ASN A 35 3.30 -12.17 -12.65
C ASN A 35 3.35 -11.50 -11.25
N TYR A 36 3.27 -10.17 -11.13
CA TYR A 36 3.27 -9.48 -9.83
C TYR A 36 1.86 -9.20 -9.31
N LYS A 37 1.22 -10.22 -8.73
CA LYS A 37 -0.21 -10.19 -8.36
C LYS A 37 -0.58 -9.36 -7.12
N THR A 38 0.38 -8.70 -6.45
CA THR A 38 0.15 -8.16 -5.10
C THR A 38 1.02 -6.95 -4.71
N THR A 39 1.49 -6.16 -5.69
CA THR A 39 2.27 -4.94 -5.41
C THR A 39 1.35 -3.73 -5.22
N PHE A 40 1.61 -2.94 -4.18
CA PHE A 40 0.90 -1.71 -3.85
C PHE A 40 1.89 -0.57 -3.64
N PRO A 41 1.83 0.52 -4.43
CA PRO A 41 2.41 1.79 -4.03
C PRO A 41 1.80 2.24 -2.69
N THR A 42 2.58 2.96 -1.89
CA THR A 42 2.12 3.37 -0.56
C THR A 42 2.39 4.83 -0.27
N ASP A 43 1.47 5.45 0.46
CA ASP A 43 1.76 6.65 1.24
C ASP A 43 1.87 6.25 2.71
N CYS A 44 2.89 6.74 3.42
CA CYS A 44 3.11 6.40 4.81
C CYS A 44 3.32 7.65 5.68
N ARG A 45 2.69 7.64 6.86
CA ARG A 45 3.02 8.55 7.95
C ARG A 45 3.49 7.77 9.16
N MET A 46 4.57 8.24 9.78
CA MET A 46 5.05 7.75 11.08
C MET A 46 5.26 8.94 11.99
N LYS A 47 4.69 8.89 13.20
CA LYS A 47 4.71 9.97 14.20
C LYS A 47 4.23 11.32 13.62
N GLY A 48 3.32 11.29 12.66
CA GLY A 48 2.78 12.48 11.99
C GLY A 48 3.69 13.08 10.90
N SER A 49 4.79 12.46 10.55
CA SER A 49 5.64 12.88 9.42
C SER A 49 5.48 11.95 8.24
N ASP A 50 5.57 12.48 7.03
CA ASP A 50 5.56 11.67 5.80
C ASP A 50 6.87 10.90 5.69
N VAL A 51 6.78 9.62 5.36
CA VAL A 51 7.92 8.70 5.25
C VAL A 51 7.80 7.92 3.94
N GLU A 52 8.86 7.91 3.13
CA GLU A 52 8.94 7.09 1.93
C GLU A 52 9.43 5.69 2.28
N ILE A 53 8.62 4.67 2.01
CA ILE A 53 8.94 3.26 2.29
C ILE A 53 8.94 2.37 1.03
N GLY A 54 8.72 2.97 -0.15
CA GLY A 54 8.57 2.25 -1.41
C GLY A 54 7.23 1.51 -1.53
N ALA A 55 7.18 0.56 -2.46
CA ALA A 55 6.00 -0.28 -2.66
C ALA A 55 5.99 -1.48 -1.69
N VAL A 56 4.80 -1.89 -1.27
CA VAL A 56 4.58 -3.09 -0.45
C VAL A 56 4.10 -4.22 -1.35
N GLN A 57 4.73 -5.39 -1.23
CA GLN A 57 4.29 -6.62 -1.88
C GLN A 57 3.70 -7.56 -0.83
N ILE A 58 2.51 -8.11 -1.11
CA ILE A 58 1.86 -9.09 -0.23
C ILE A 58 2.11 -10.48 -0.79
N LEU A 59 2.91 -11.28 -0.11
CA LEU A 59 3.09 -12.69 -0.46
C LEU A 59 1.97 -13.51 0.16
N ILE A 60 1.24 -14.27 -0.66
CA ILE A 60 0.20 -15.18 -0.19
C ILE A 60 0.84 -16.57 -0.11
N ASN A 61 0.81 -17.17 1.08
CA ASN A 61 1.40 -18.48 1.30
C ASN A 61 0.78 -19.53 0.37
N ASN A 62 1.60 -20.41 -0.21
CA ASN A 62 1.22 -21.42 -1.21
C ASN A 62 0.67 -20.89 -2.55
N GLU A 63 0.64 -19.57 -2.77
CA GLU A 63 0.34 -19.02 -4.09
C GLU A 63 1.62 -18.80 -4.89
N MET A 64 1.57 -19.08 -6.19
CA MET A 64 2.68 -18.80 -7.10
C MET A 64 2.80 -17.28 -7.27
N THR A 65 3.61 -16.65 -6.43
CA THR A 65 4.18 -15.33 -6.68
C THR A 65 5.42 -15.55 -7.54
N SER A 66 5.55 -14.90 -8.70
CA SER A 66 6.77 -15.04 -9.50
C SER A 66 7.97 -14.63 -8.67
N SER A 67 8.75 -15.63 -8.28
CA SER A 67 10.12 -15.47 -7.83
C SER A 67 10.98 -15.66 -9.08
N VAL A 68 11.95 -14.76 -9.23
CA VAL A 68 13.00 -14.64 -10.27
C VAL A 68 13.24 -15.88 -11.13
#